data_AF-A0A940UD38-F1
#
_entry.id   AF-A0A940UD38-F1
#
_cell.length_a   1.000
_cell.length_b   1.000
_cell.length_c   1.000
_cell.angle_alpha   90.00
_cell.angle_beta   90.00
_cell.angle_gamma   90.00
#
_symmetry.space_group_name_H-M   'P 1'
#
loop_
_entity.id
_entity.type
_entity.pdbx_description
1 polymer ?
#
loop_
_entity_poly.entity_id
_entity_poly.type
_entity_poly.pdbx_seq_one_letter_code
_entity_poly.pdbx_strand_id
1 'polypeptide(L)'
;VHQLPRGLRKPLYVKDEDYRLSFLYGNYVTLANITAAEIARIIEQRLSPLYISVHATEPALREKLLGRSNLVPVLETIAAFAQAGIRMHTQVVLCPGINDGAAFEKTVNDLAAFYPQVASLAVVPLGLTRHRRGLPHLEPVSGTYAGSFITEWLPRQLALQERLGGEFLFLADEFFIKAGVEFPPFETYGDLPQLENGVGMIPLFEEEAQELLGTVAALTLPEVTVVTGVSPLRYINAFAGKLAAATSARIRIIPVENSFFGKEVTVTGLVTGSDIVSALQGELNIELLLVPDVMLKEGEGLFLDEMNLDGIAAALGCRVESFPATPEGFYEKLVEIAG
;
A
#
# COMPACT_ATOMS: atom_id res chain seq x y z
N VAL A 1 5.95 13.00 4.31
CA VAL A 1 5.86 14.29 3.57
C VAL A 1 7.19 14.85 3.04
N HIS A 2 8.32 14.86 3.78
CA HIS A 2 9.58 15.50 3.32
C HIS A 2 10.41 14.72 2.26
N GLN A 3 9.91 13.59 1.75
CA GLN A 3 10.65 12.65 0.89
C GLN A 3 10.24 12.68 -0.60
N LEU A 4 9.42 13.66 -1.00
CA LEU A 4 8.96 13.82 -2.38
C LEU A 4 9.88 14.78 -3.16
N PRO A 5 10.21 14.49 -4.43
CA PRO A 5 11.06 15.35 -5.25
C PRO A 5 10.45 16.75 -5.43
N ARG A 6 11.31 17.78 -5.46
CA ARG A 6 10.90 19.16 -5.76
C ARG A 6 10.40 19.24 -7.20
N GLY A 7 9.18 19.72 -7.41
CA GLY A 7 8.59 19.92 -8.74
C GLY A 7 7.33 19.10 -9.05
N LEU A 8 6.95 18.17 -8.17
CA LEU A 8 5.64 17.51 -8.25
C LEU A 8 4.51 18.52 -7.97
N ARG A 9 3.37 18.41 -8.68
CA ARG A 9 2.24 19.34 -8.52
C ARG A 9 1.72 19.37 -7.07
N LYS A 10 1.16 20.52 -6.68
CA LYS A 10 0.56 20.82 -5.35
C LYS A 10 -0.35 19.72 -4.73
N PRO A 11 -1.10 18.86 -5.44
CA PRO A 11 -1.96 17.86 -4.80
C PRO A 11 -1.21 16.80 -3.98
N LEU A 12 0.05 16.50 -4.29
CA LEU A 12 0.88 15.56 -3.50
C LEU A 12 1.37 16.17 -2.17
N TYR A 13 1.42 17.50 -2.06
CA TYR A 13 1.78 18.21 -0.84
C TYR A 13 0.56 18.58 0.04
N VAL A 14 -0.65 18.47 -0.52
CA VAL A 14 -1.92 18.94 0.09
C VAL A 14 -2.81 17.77 0.56
N LYS A 15 -2.45 16.52 0.25
CA LYS A 15 -3.26 15.34 0.58
C LYS A 15 -3.18 14.84 2.04
N ASP A 16 -2.09 15.11 2.77
CA ASP A 16 -1.82 14.45 4.07
C ASP A 16 -2.55 15.07 5.29
N GLU A 17 -3.31 16.16 5.12
CA GLU A 17 -3.95 16.86 6.25
C GLU A 17 -5.44 17.22 6.04
N ASP A 18 -6.04 16.99 4.86
CA ASP A 18 -7.45 17.28 4.64
C ASP A 18 -8.34 16.09 5.09
N TYR A 19 -8.99 16.22 6.24
CA TYR A 19 -9.89 15.19 6.77
C TYR A 19 -11.06 14.86 5.84
N ARG A 20 -11.42 15.74 4.90
CA ARG A 20 -12.44 15.45 3.88
C ARG A 20 -11.92 14.43 2.88
N LEU A 21 -10.64 14.51 2.51
CA LEU A 21 -9.99 13.52 1.66
C LEU A 21 -9.75 12.19 2.40
N SER A 22 -9.62 12.24 3.72
CA SER A 22 -9.61 11.04 4.56
C SER A 22 -10.94 10.30 4.51
N PHE A 23 -12.05 11.00 4.75
CA PHE A 23 -13.39 10.42 4.70
C PHE A 23 -13.78 9.95 3.28
N LEU A 24 -13.50 10.75 2.24
CA LEU A 24 -13.94 10.45 0.88
C LEU A 24 -13.12 9.38 0.14
N TYR A 25 -11.84 9.23 0.49
CA TYR A 25 -10.90 8.43 -0.29
C TYR A 25 -9.95 7.57 0.57
N GLY A 26 -10.20 7.41 1.86
CA GLY A 26 -9.35 6.57 2.71
C GLY A 26 -7.98 7.15 3.04
N ASN A 27 -7.72 8.43 2.75
CA ASN A 27 -6.40 9.02 2.96
C ASN A 27 -6.08 9.18 4.45
N TYR A 28 -4.88 8.78 4.84
CA TYR A 28 -4.44 8.86 6.22
C TYR A 28 -4.03 10.28 6.59
N VAL A 29 -4.72 10.85 7.59
CA VAL A 29 -4.37 12.17 8.14
C VAL A 29 -3.66 12.01 9.47
N THR A 30 -2.60 12.79 9.66
CA THR A 30 -1.87 12.79 10.93
C THR A 30 -2.61 13.55 12.02
N LEU A 31 -3.63 14.36 11.70
CA LEU A 31 -4.29 15.26 12.66
C LEU A 31 -3.32 16.22 13.39
N ALA A 32 -2.09 16.37 12.91
CA ALA A 32 -1.06 17.15 13.60
C ALA A 32 -1.38 18.65 13.66
N ASN A 33 -2.16 19.16 12.70
CA ASN A 33 -2.59 20.56 12.62
C ASN A 33 -4.09 20.74 12.86
N ILE A 34 -4.79 19.72 13.37
CA ILE A 34 -6.24 19.83 13.52
C ILE A 34 -6.61 20.88 14.56
N THR A 35 -7.56 21.74 14.22
CA THR A 35 -8.09 22.75 15.12
C THR A 35 -9.32 22.25 15.87
N ALA A 36 -9.61 22.85 17.03
CA ALA A 36 -10.83 22.52 17.78
C ALA A 36 -12.12 22.74 16.95
N ALA A 37 -12.12 23.74 16.06
CA ALA A 37 -13.23 24.00 15.14
C ALA A 37 -13.40 22.88 14.10
N GLU A 38 -12.30 22.32 13.60
CA GLU A 38 -12.35 21.17 12.67
C GLU A 38 -12.79 19.89 13.38
N ILE A 39 -12.32 19.63 14.60
CA ILE A 39 -12.81 18.53 15.45
C ILE A 39 -14.32 18.65 15.64
N ALA A 40 -14.81 19.83 16.05
CA ALA A 40 -16.22 20.07 16.27
C ALA A 40 -17.04 19.86 14.99
N ARG A 41 -16.54 20.31 13.84
CA ARG A 41 -17.19 20.14 12.55
C ARG A 41 -17.26 18.68 12.11
N ILE A 42 -16.19 17.90 12.30
CA ILE A 42 -16.17 16.46 12.03
C ILE A 42 -17.26 15.75 12.84
N ILE A 43 -17.37 16.10 14.14
CA ILE A 43 -18.37 15.56 15.05
C ILE A 43 -19.79 15.97 14.63
N GLU A 44 -20.02 17.26 14.38
CA GLU A 44 -21.32 17.80 13.97
C GLU A 44 -21.82 17.14 12.68
N GLN A 45 -20.93 16.96 11.71
CA GLN A 45 -21.25 16.36 10.41
C GLN A 45 -21.20 14.83 10.41
N ARG A 46 -20.79 14.20 11.52
CA ARG A 46 -20.60 12.75 11.66
C ARG A 46 -19.76 12.14 10.53
N LEU A 47 -18.65 12.78 10.19
CA LEU A 47 -17.76 12.29 9.13
C LEU A 47 -17.11 10.98 9.60
N SER A 48 -17.54 9.86 9.01
CA SER A 48 -17.14 8.51 9.42
C SER A 48 -17.22 7.54 8.23
N PRO A 49 -16.22 6.66 8.03
CA PRO A 49 -15.02 6.47 8.85
C PRO A 49 -13.95 7.55 8.65
N LEU A 50 -13.03 7.68 9.61
CA LEU A 50 -11.81 8.49 9.50
C LEU A 50 -10.57 7.59 9.45
N TYR A 51 -9.54 8.00 8.70
CA TYR A 51 -8.29 7.28 8.56
C TYR A 51 -7.15 8.09 9.19
N ILE A 52 -6.62 7.61 10.32
CA ILE A 52 -5.74 8.41 11.20
C ILE A 52 -4.35 7.78 11.28
N SER A 53 -3.34 8.54 10.90
CA SER A 53 -1.93 8.15 11.07
C SER A 53 -1.44 8.53 12.46
N VAL A 54 -1.45 7.54 13.37
CA VAL A 54 -1.16 7.74 14.79
C VAL A 54 0.34 7.76 15.05
N HIS A 55 1.07 6.80 14.47
CA HIS A 55 2.51 6.52 14.67
C HIS A 55 2.94 6.15 16.10
N ALA A 56 2.49 6.88 17.11
CA ALA A 56 2.68 6.59 18.53
C ALA A 56 1.61 7.34 19.35
N THR A 57 1.21 6.79 20.49
CA THR A 57 0.28 7.47 21.41
C THR A 57 0.97 8.35 22.44
N GLU A 58 2.25 8.12 22.70
CA GLU A 58 3.03 8.94 23.64
C GLU A 58 3.37 10.30 23.03
N PRO A 59 2.95 11.45 23.64
CA PRO A 59 3.05 12.76 22.99
C PRO A 59 4.46 13.13 22.53
N ALA A 60 5.47 12.99 23.38
CA ALA A 60 6.85 13.37 23.04
C ALA A 60 7.44 12.49 21.92
N LEU A 61 7.11 11.20 21.91
CA LEU A 61 7.54 10.29 20.86
C LEU A 61 6.84 10.63 19.53
N ARG A 62 5.55 10.92 19.58
CA ARG A 62 4.76 11.31 18.42
C ARG A 62 5.25 12.61 17.80
N GLU A 63 5.57 13.60 18.62
CA GLU A 63 6.21 14.86 18.21
C GLU A 63 7.54 14.61 17.49
N LYS A 64 8.39 13.73 18.06
CA LYS A 64 9.65 13.32 17.44
C LYS A 64 9.44 12.66 16.07
N LEU A 65 8.47 11.74 15.96
CA LEU A 65 8.16 11.04 14.70
C LEU A 65 7.63 11.98 13.62
N LEU A 66 6.82 12.97 14.01
CA LEU A 66 6.22 13.94 13.09
C LEU A 66 7.11 15.16 12.82
N GLY A 67 8.22 15.31 13.56
CA GLY A 67 9.12 16.45 13.44
C GLY A 67 8.45 17.78 13.82
N ARG A 68 7.50 17.77 14.75
CA ARG A 68 6.70 18.93 15.19
C ARG A 68 6.60 18.94 16.71
N SER A 69 6.38 20.10 17.30
CA SER A 69 6.22 20.28 18.75
C SER A 69 4.87 20.93 19.07
N ASN A 70 4.43 20.77 20.31
CA ASN A 70 3.15 21.26 20.82
C ASN A 70 1.94 20.68 20.07
N LEU A 71 2.01 19.38 19.76
CA LEU A 71 0.88 18.68 19.13
C LEU A 71 -0.21 18.41 20.15
N VAL A 72 -1.47 18.53 19.74
CA VAL A 72 -2.60 18.03 20.54
C VAL A 72 -2.40 16.53 20.76
N PRO A 73 -2.52 16.02 22.00
CA PRO A 73 -2.43 14.58 22.26
C PRO A 73 -3.45 13.82 21.42
N VAL A 74 -2.96 12.91 20.57
CA VAL A 74 -3.81 12.20 19.60
C VAL A 74 -4.92 11.39 20.27
N LEU A 75 -4.66 10.86 21.47
CA LEU A 75 -5.65 10.12 22.25
C LEU A 75 -6.83 10.98 22.71
N GLU A 76 -6.63 12.28 22.98
CA GLU A 76 -7.74 13.18 23.32
C GLU A 76 -8.68 13.36 22.12
N THR A 77 -8.09 13.48 20.93
CA THR A 77 -8.85 13.61 19.68
C THR A 77 -9.59 12.31 19.34
N ILE A 78 -8.91 11.16 19.48
CA ILE A 78 -9.53 9.83 19.29
C ILE A 78 -10.66 9.61 20.30
N ALA A 79 -10.48 9.98 21.57
CA ALA A 79 -11.52 9.88 22.59
C ALA A 79 -12.74 10.73 22.25
N ALA A 80 -12.55 11.96 21.79
CA ALA A 80 -13.65 12.84 21.35
C ALA A 80 -14.43 12.24 20.16
N PHE A 81 -13.72 11.69 19.16
CA PHE A 81 -14.35 11.03 18.02
C PHE A 81 -15.08 9.75 18.41
N ALA A 82 -14.48 8.93 19.29
CA ALA A 82 -15.11 7.71 19.79
C ALA A 82 -16.40 8.01 20.57
N GLN A 83 -16.39 9.03 21.44
CA GLN A 83 -17.59 9.48 22.17
C GLN A 83 -18.69 9.99 21.23
N ALA A 84 -18.32 10.58 20.09
CA ALA A 84 -19.24 11.00 19.05
C ALA A 84 -19.73 9.86 18.15
N GLY A 85 -19.26 8.62 18.35
CA GLY A 85 -19.63 7.46 17.54
C GLY A 85 -18.97 7.42 16.17
N ILE A 86 -17.90 8.18 15.95
CA ILE A 86 -17.15 8.15 14.69
C ILE A 86 -16.26 6.90 14.67
N ARG A 87 -16.45 6.06 13.65
CA ARG A 87 -15.56 4.94 13.34
C ARG A 87 -14.23 5.44 12.78
N MET A 88 -13.13 4.82 13.19
CA MET A 88 -11.77 5.20 12.85
C MET A 88 -10.94 3.96 12.45
N HIS A 89 -10.18 4.10 11.38
CA HIS A 89 -9.11 3.18 10.98
C HIS A 89 -7.78 3.88 11.25
N THR A 90 -6.87 3.20 11.94
CA THR A 90 -5.62 3.79 12.41
C THR A 90 -4.41 3.14 11.75
N GLN A 91 -3.32 3.90 11.64
CA GLN A 91 -2.06 3.41 11.11
C GLN A 91 -0.89 3.79 12.01
N VAL A 92 0.07 2.87 12.12
CA VAL A 92 1.42 3.13 12.60
C VAL A 92 2.41 2.87 11.47
N VAL A 93 3.14 3.90 11.06
CA VAL A 93 4.39 3.72 10.31
C VAL A 93 5.48 3.34 11.30
N LEU A 94 5.97 2.10 11.21
CA LEU A 94 6.97 1.54 12.10
C LEU A 94 8.38 1.99 11.70
N CYS A 95 9.07 2.61 12.64
CA CYS A 95 10.46 3.05 12.57
C CYS A 95 11.28 2.26 13.61
N PRO A 96 12.04 1.24 13.18
CA PRO A 96 12.88 0.43 14.07
C PRO A 96 13.74 1.27 15.02
N GLY A 97 13.76 0.90 16.31
CA GLY A 97 14.49 1.57 17.38
C GLY A 97 13.91 2.93 17.82
N ILE A 98 12.75 3.34 17.29
CA ILE A 98 12.11 4.62 17.64
C ILE A 98 10.73 4.38 18.25
N ASN A 99 9.82 3.74 17.51
CA ASN A 99 8.44 3.51 17.94
C ASN A 99 8.05 2.03 17.88
N ASP A 100 9.01 1.13 18.08
CA ASP A 100 8.83 -0.31 18.23
C ASP A 100 8.88 -0.75 19.71
N GLY A 101 8.88 -2.06 19.95
CA GLY A 101 8.95 -2.65 21.30
C GLY A 101 7.86 -2.12 22.24
N ALA A 102 8.27 -1.69 23.44
CA ALA A 102 7.35 -1.20 24.47
C ALA A 102 6.52 0.02 24.04
N ALA A 103 7.07 0.89 23.19
CA ALA A 103 6.35 2.06 22.69
C ALA A 103 5.22 1.64 21.73
N PHE A 104 5.49 0.65 20.88
CA PHE A 104 4.48 0.07 20.00
C PHE A 104 3.41 -0.68 20.78
N GLU A 105 3.81 -1.48 21.79
CA GLU A 105 2.87 -2.18 22.65
C GLU A 105 1.93 -1.25 23.40
N LYS A 106 2.46 -0.14 23.95
CA LYS A 106 1.64 0.92 24.53
C LYS A 106 0.65 1.47 23.51
N THR A 107 1.11 1.78 22.30
CA THR A 107 0.28 2.32 21.21
C THR A 107 -0.86 1.37 20.83
N VAL A 108 -0.57 0.08 20.67
CA VAL A 108 -1.59 -0.95 20.36
C VAL A 108 -2.62 -1.05 21.47
N ASN A 109 -2.19 -1.11 22.74
CA ASN A 109 -3.10 -1.23 23.88
C ASN A 109 -3.97 0.02 24.07
N ASP A 110 -3.39 1.21 23.95
CA ASP A 110 -4.11 2.47 24.05
C ASP A 110 -5.20 2.59 22.97
N LEU A 111 -4.90 2.20 21.73
CA LEU A 111 -5.86 2.23 20.62
C LEU A 111 -6.93 1.15 20.75
N ALA A 112 -6.56 -0.06 21.18
CA ALA A 112 -7.50 -1.16 21.39
C ALA A 112 -8.53 -0.85 22.49
N ALA A 113 -8.21 0.03 23.45
CA ALA A 113 -9.15 0.48 24.48
C ALA A 113 -10.35 1.27 23.90
N PHE A 114 -10.26 1.76 22.67
CA PHE A 114 -11.34 2.46 21.96
C PHE A 114 -12.10 1.56 20.98
N TYR A 115 -11.87 0.25 20.98
CA TYR A 115 -12.65 -0.69 20.18
C TYR A 115 -14.13 -0.68 20.65
N PRO A 116 -15.13 -0.67 19.75
CA PRO A 116 -15.03 -0.82 18.30
C PRO A 116 -14.92 0.50 17.50
N GLN A 117 -14.87 1.67 18.16
CA GLN A 117 -14.78 2.95 17.45
C GLN A 117 -13.43 3.12 16.74
N VAL A 118 -12.32 2.74 17.38
CA VAL A 118 -11.11 2.40 16.62
C VAL A 118 -11.32 0.98 16.12
N ALA A 119 -11.66 0.85 14.84
CA ALA A 119 -12.09 -0.40 14.23
C ALA A 119 -10.92 -1.24 13.72
N SER A 120 -9.80 -0.61 13.35
CA SER A 120 -8.58 -1.33 12.98
C SER A 120 -7.32 -0.49 13.17
N LEU A 121 -6.19 -1.18 13.22
CA LEU A 121 -4.84 -0.66 13.30
C LEU A 121 -3.95 -1.39 12.29
N ALA A 122 -3.52 -0.71 11.24
CA ALA A 122 -2.47 -1.19 10.34
C ALA A 122 -1.08 -0.79 10.83
N VAL A 123 -0.13 -1.71 10.71
CA VAL A 123 1.30 -1.45 10.91
C VAL A 123 1.97 -1.56 9.56
N VAL A 124 2.54 -0.46 9.08
CA VAL A 124 3.27 -0.41 7.82
C VAL A 124 4.74 -0.12 8.10
N PRO A 125 5.68 -0.72 7.36
CA PRO A 125 7.09 -0.37 7.51
C PRO A 125 7.35 1.04 6.97
N LEU A 126 8.37 1.72 7.50
CA LEU A 126 8.81 3.00 6.97
C LEU A 126 9.33 2.86 5.53
N GLY A 127 8.64 3.50 4.59
CA GLY A 127 9.12 3.72 3.23
C GLY A 127 10.20 4.81 3.17
N LEU A 128 11.37 4.46 2.64
CA LEU A 128 12.46 5.40 2.39
C LEU A 128 12.60 5.65 0.89
N THR A 129 12.59 6.91 0.47
CA THR A 129 12.94 7.29 -0.91
C THR A 129 14.39 7.76 -0.97
N ARG A 130 14.97 7.84 -2.18
CA ARG A 130 16.30 8.42 -2.42
C ARG A 130 16.37 9.93 -2.14
N HIS A 131 15.24 10.61 -2.00
CA HIS A 131 15.15 12.06 -1.84
C HIS A 131 15.19 12.48 -0.35
N ARG A 132 16.24 12.07 0.37
CA ARG A 132 16.41 12.29 1.83
C ARG A 132 17.58 13.20 2.23
N ARG A 133 18.13 13.97 1.29
CA ARG A 133 19.29 14.83 1.57
C ARG A 133 18.96 15.85 2.68
N GLY A 134 19.65 15.74 3.82
CA GLY A 134 19.46 16.63 4.98
C GLY A 134 18.38 16.19 5.98
N LEU A 135 17.82 14.98 5.84
CA LEU A 135 16.90 14.38 6.81
C LEU A 135 17.63 13.45 7.78
N PRO A 136 17.09 13.22 8.99
CA PRO A 136 17.64 12.25 9.94
C PRO A 136 17.80 10.86 9.32
N HIS A 137 18.84 10.16 9.75
CA HIS A 137 19.01 8.74 9.44
C HIS A 137 17.90 7.94 10.13
N LEU A 138 17.21 7.11 9.36
CA LEU A 138 16.18 6.20 9.84
C LEU A 138 16.53 4.82 9.31
N GLU A 139 16.55 3.83 10.20
CA GLU A 139 16.79 2.45 9.80
C GLU A 139 15.55 1.90 9.07
N PRO A 140 15.69 1.38 7.84
CA PRO A 140 14.59 0.69 7.18
C PRO A 140 14.29 -0.63 7.88
N VAL A 141 13.05 -1.09 7.74
CA VAL A 141 12.68 -2.46 8.12
C VAL A 141 13.41 -3.43 7.18
N SER A 142 14.39 -4.15 7.70
CA SER A 142 15.09 -5.24 7.02
C SER A 142 14.28 -6.53 7.03
N GLY A 143 14.62 -7.51 6.18
CA GLY A 143 13.99 -8.83 6.21
C GLY A 143 14.18 -9.56 7.55
N THR A 144 15.36 -9.43 8.16
CA THR A 144 15.62 -10.02 9.49
C THR A 144 14.77 -9.38 10.57
N TYR A 145 14.67 -8.04 10.58
CA TYR A 145 13.81 -7.33 11.51
C TYR A 145 12.34 -7.71 11.29
N ALA A 146 11.88 -7.72 10.04
CA ALA A 146 10.51 -8.08 9.69
C ALA A 146 10.15 -9.50 10.20
N GLY A 147 11.03 -10.48 10.01
CA GLY A 147 10.83 -11.83 10.51
C GLY A 147 10.73 -11.89 12.04
N SER A 148 11.61 -11.19 12.76
CA SER A 148 11.52 -11.08 14.22
C SER A 148 10.24 -10.37 14.67
N PHE A 149 9.85 -9.30 14.00
CA PHE A 149 8.64 -8.53 14.31
C PHE A 149 7.38 -9.38 14.11
N ILE A 150 7.27 -10.11 12.99
CA ILE A 150 6.15 -11.05 12.73
C ILE A 150 6.09 -12.13 13.82
N THR A 151 7.24 -12.72 14.15
CA THR A 151 7.33 -13.78 15.18
C THR A 151 6.81 -13.30 16.54
N GLU A 152 7.09 -12.05 16.88
CA GLU A 152 6.62 -11.44 18.12
C GLU A 152 5.13 -11.05 18.07
N TRP A 153 4.70 -10.45 16.95
CA TRP A 153 3.42 -9.75 16.88
C TRP A 153 2.26 -10.56 16.33
N LEU A 154 2.50 -11.58 15.51
CA LEU A 154 1.41 -12.41 14.98
C LEU A 154 0.65 -13.17 16.09
N PRO A 155 1.30 -13.78 17.10
CA PRO A 155 0.58 -14.37 18.23
C PRO A 155 -0.18 -13.34 19.07
N ARG A 156 0.38 -12.12 19.22
CA ARG A 156 -0.27 -11.02 19.96
C ARG A 156 -1.48 -10.45 19.22
N GLN A 157 -1.42 -10.39 17.89
CA GLN A 157 -2.54 -10.04 17.02
C GLN A 157 -3.70 -11.01 17.25
N LEU A 158 -3.44 -12.32 17.22
CA LEU A 158 -4.48 -13.34 17.45
C LEU A 158 -5.08 -13.24 18.86
N ALA A 159 -4.24 -13.10 19.89
CA ALA A 159 -4.72 -12.91 21.26
C ALA A 159 -5.56 -11.64 21.43
N LEU A 160 -5.22 -10.58 20.69
CA LEU A 160 -5.98 -9.33 20.69
C LEU A 160 -7.33 -9.50 19.98
N GLN A 161 -7.37 -10.21 18.85
CA GLN A 161 -8.58 -10.56 18.13
C GLN A 161 -9.54 -11.37 19.01
N GLU A 162 -9.04 -12.40 19.71
CA GLU A 162 -9.84 -13.18 20.66
C GLU A 162 -10.40 -12.31 21.80
N ARG A 163 -9.58 -11.40 22.35
CA ARG A 163 -9.99 -10.51 23.44
C ARG A 163 -11.05 -9.50 23.01
N LEU A 164 -10.95 -8.96 21.80
CA LEU A 164 -11.87 -7.94 21.28
C LEU A 164 -13.10 -8.53 20.58
N GLY A 165 -13.05 -9.80 20.18
CA GLY A 165 -14.11 -10.46 19.41
C GLY A 165 -14.18 -10.01 17.95
N GLY A 166 -13.06 -9.55 17.38
CA GLY A 166 -12.96 -9.08 15.99
C GLY A 166 -11.54 -8.72 15.60
N GLU A 167 -11.25 -8.72 14.30
CA GLU A 167 -9.93 -8.39 13.75
C GLU A 167 -9.63 -6.91 14.03
N PHE A 168 -8.41 -6.63 14.51
CA PHE A 168 -8.03 -5.27 14.93
C PHE A 168 -6.65 -4.86 14.44
N LEU A 169 -5.62 -5.63 14.82
CA LEU A 169 -4.23 -5.35 14.47
C LEU A 169 -3.86 -6.07 13.18
N PHE A 170 -3.29 -5.36 12.22
CA PHE A 170 -2.86 -5.92 10.95
C PHE A 170 -1.44 -5.49 10.61
N LEU A 171 -0.65 -6.43 10.12
CA LEU A 171 0.68 -6.18 9.56
C LEU A 171 0.56 -6.01 8.04
N ALA A 172 1.18 -4.98 7.49
CA ALA A 172 1.24 -4.79 6.04
C ALA A 172 1.98 -5.94 5.35
N ASP A 173 1.57 -6.25 4.13
CA ASP A 173 2.09 -7.36 3.33
C ASP A 173 3.61 -7.26 3.14
N GLU A 174 4.13 -6.04 3.09
CA GLU A 174 5.57 -5.77 2.97
C GLU A 174 6.40 -6.43 4.09
N PHE A 175 5.87 -6.60 5.31
CA PHE A 175 6.58 -7.34 6.36
C PHE A 175 6.81 -8.79 5.94
N PHE A 176 5.78 -9.47 5.45
CA PHE A 176 5.85 -10.88 5.06
C PHE A 176 6.72 -11.07 3.82
N ILE A 177 6.58 -10.18 2.83
CA ILE A 177 7.41 -10.17 1.62
C ILE A 177 8.88 -10.01 1.97
N LYS A 178 9.24 -9.04 2.84
CA LYS A 178 10.62 -8.80 3.26
C LYS A 178 11.19 -9.95 4.08
N ALA A 179 10.39 -10.53 4.96
CA ALA A 179 10.79 -11.67 5.79
C ALA A 179 10.88 -12.98 5.00
N GLY A 180 10.25 -13.06 3.82
CA GLY A 180 10.18 -14.27 3.01
C GLY A 180 9.34 -15.38 3.67
N VAL A 181 8.35 -15.00 4.47
CA VAL A 181 7.46 -15.94 5.18
C VAL A 181 6.07 -15.98 4.53
N GLU A 182 5.28 -17.00 4.87
CA GLU A 182 3.90 -17.12 4.39
C GLU A 182 2.99 -16.09 5.04
N PHE A 183 1.95 -15.69 4.30
CA PHE A 183 0.90 -14.82 4.83
C PHE A 183 -0.01 -15.59 5.80
N PRO A 184 -0.66 -14.90 6.74
CA PRO A 184 -1.83 -15.42 7.44
C PRO A 184 -2.92 -15.86 6.45
N PRO A 185 -3.79 -16.80 6.84
CA PRO A 185 -4.96 -17.18 6.03
C PRO A 185 -5.82 -15.96 5.66
N PHE A 186 -6.39 -15.94 4.46
CA PHE A 186 -7.15 -14.80 3.94
C PHE A 186 -8.32 -14.39 4.85
N GLU A 187 -8.95 -15.34 5.53
CA GLU A 187 -10.07 -15.10 6.44
C GLU A 187 -9.67 -14.22 7.65
N THR A 188 -8.39 -14.20 8.01
CA THR A 188 -7.88 -13.37 9.12
C THR A 188 -7.86 -11.87 8.79
N TYR A 189 -8.08 -11.50 7.53
CA TYR A 189 -8.12 -10.12 7.06
C TYR A 189 -9.52 -9.49 7.16
N GLY A 190 -10.56 -10.29 7.47
CA GLY A 190 -11.94 -9.82 7.61
C GLY A 190 -12.44 -9.08 6.36
N ASP A 191 -13.12 -7.96 6.55
CA ASP A 191 -13.63 -7.11 5.45
C ASP A 191 -12.55 -6.22 4.81
N LEU A 192 -11.27 -6.59 4.91
CA LEU A 192 -10.12 -5.87 4.35
C LEU A 192 -10.08 -4.37 4.70
N PRO A 193 -10.26 -3.95 5.97
CA PRO A 193 -10.40 -2.55 6.36
C PRO A 193 -9.14 -1.69 6.11
N GLN A 194 -8.05 -2.32 5.70
CA GLN A 194 -6.71 -1.74 5.58
C GLN A 194 -6.05 -2.01 4.22
N LEU A 195 -6.83 -2.43 3.21
CA LEU A 195 -6.32 -2.75 1.87
C LEU A 195 -5.48 -1.62 1.27
N GLU A 196 -5.96 -0.38 1.39
CA GLU A 196 -5.29 0.85 0.93
C GLU A 196 -3.94 1.12 1.63
N ASN A 197 -3.65 0.46 2.75
CA ASN A 197 -2.34 0.52 3.42
C ASN A 197 -1.42 -0.64 3.08
N GLY A 198 -1.76 -1.42 2.05
CA GLY A 198 -1.00 -2.60 1.68
C GLY A 198 -1.16 -3.74 2.67
N VAL A 199 -2.32 -3.87 3.31
CA VAL A 199 -2.67 -5.00 4.17
C VAL A 199 -3.65 -5.90 3.43
N GLY A 200 -3.27 -7.15 3.17
CA GLY A 200 -4.15 -8.14 2.56
C GLY A 200 -4.26 -8.06 1.04
N MET A 201 -3.42 -7.27 0.37
CA MET A 201 -3.43 -7.15 -1.09
C MET A 201 -2.98 -8.44 -1.78
N ILE A 202 -1.90 -9.04 -1.31
CA ILE A 202 -1.39 -10.30 -1.86
C ILE A 202 -2.31 -11.47 -1.48
N PRO A 203 -2.75 -11.62 -0.21
CA PRO A 203 -3.77 -12.62 0.14
C PRO A 203 -5.04 -12.53 -0.71
N LEU A 204 -5.60 -11.32 -0.90
CA LEU A 204 -6.76 -11.11 -1.77
C LEU A 204 -6.46 -11.54 -3.21
N PHE A 205 -5.33 -11.09 -3.76
CA PHE A 205 -4.91 -11.44 -5.11
C PHE A 205 -4.76 -12.95 -5.31
N GLU A 206 -4.21 -13.67 -4.32
CA GLU A 206 -4.05 -15.12 -4.39
C GLU A 206 -5.40 -15.85 -4.33
N GLU A 207 -6.34 -15.37 -3.51
CA GLU A 207 -7.71 -15.91 -3.43
C GLU A 207 -8.46 -15.72 -4.76
N GLU A 208 -8.51 -14.48 -5.27
CA GLU A 208 -9.14 -14.14 -6.55
C GLU A 208 -8.49 -14.92 -7.72
N ALA A 209 -7.17 -15.06 -7.70
CA ALA A 209 -6.45 -15.84 -8.71
C ALA A 209 -6.84 -17.32 -8.67
N GLN A 210 -7.01 -17.90 -7.48
CA GLN A 210 -7.41 -19.29 -7.33
C GLN A 210 -8.83 -19.53 -7.85
N GLU A 211 -9.77 -18.64 -7.53
CA GLU A 211 -11.15 -18.72 -8.04
C GLU A 211 -11.19 -18.61 -9.56
N LEU A 212 -10.49 -17.61 -10.12
CA LEU A 212 -10.42 -17.36 -11.56
C LEU A 212 -9.88 -18.57 -12.33
N LEU A 213 -8.78 -19.17 -11.88
CA LEU A 213 -8.12 -20.28 -12.57
C LEU A 213 -9.03 -21.50 -12.78
N GLY A 214 -10.12 -21.63 -12.00
CA GLY A 214 -11.14 -22.67 -12.21
C GLY A 214 -12.06 -22.43 -13.41
N THR A 215 -12.04 -21.23 -14.01
CA THR A 215 -13.00 -20.79 -15.04
C THR A 215 -12.35 -20.36 -16.36
N VAL A 216 -11.03 -20.22 -16.40
CA VAL A 216 -10.31 -19.76 -17.60
C VAL A 216 -10.34 -20.78 -18.74
N ALA A 217 -10.32 -20.27 -19.98
CA ALA A 217 -10.26 -21.05 -21.21
C ALA A 217 -8.95 -20.84 -21.96
N ALA A 218 -8.63 -21.77 -22.87
CA ALA A 218 -7.51 -21.63 -23.80
C ALA A 218 -7.68 -20.39 -24.69
N LEU A 219 -6.59 -19.64 -24.86
CA LEU A 219 -6.55 -18.41 -25.64
C LEU A 219 -5.52 -18.53 -26.77
N THR A 220 -5.77 -17.85 -27.88
CA THR A 220 -4.82 -17.71 -28.99
C THR A 220 -4.42 -16.25 -29.11
N LEU A 221 -3.24 -15.91 -28.60
CA LEU A 221 -2.72 -14.54 -28.57
C LEU A 221 -1.19 -14.54 -28.80
N PRO A 222 -0.60 -13.40 -29.23
CA PRO A 222 0.85 -13.24 -29.25
C PRO A 222 1.45 -13.36 -27.84
N GLU A 223 2.78 -13.40 -27.77
CA GLU A 223 3.47 -13.32 -26.49
C GLU A 223 3.22 -11.95 -25.84
N VAL A 224 2.87 -11.98 -24.56
CA VAL A 224 2.53 -10.78 -23.78
C VAL A 224 3.60 -10.55 -22.73
N THR A 225 4.19 -9.37 -22.73
CA THR A 225 5.10 -8.92 -21.68
C THR A 225 4.32 -8.08 -20.68
N VAL A 226 4.49 -8.32 -19.38
CA VAL A 226 3.84 -7.58 -18.31
C VAL A 226 4.90 -7.01 -17.38
N VAL A 227 4.78 -5.73 -17.02
CA VAL A 227 5.67 -5.10 -16.03
C VAL A 227 5.03 -5.09 -14.65
N THR A 228 5.87 -5.22 -13.62
CA THR A 228 5.43 -5.15 -12.22
C THR A 228 6.52 -4.57 -11.32
N GLY A 229 6.16 -4.15 -10.11
CA GLY A 229 7.15 -3.79 -9.09
C GLY A 229 7.92 -5.02 -8.61
N VAL A 230 9.04 -4.80 -7.92
CA VAL A 230 9.89 -5.89 -7.41
C VAL A 230 9.22 -6.68 -6.28
N SER A 231 8.49 -6.02 -5.37
CA SER A 231 7.87 -6.67 -4.20
C SER A 231 6.91 -7.80 -4.55
N PRO A 232 5.90 -7.60 -5.44
CA PRO A 232 4.93 -8.64 -5.73
C PRO A 232 5.43 -9.69 -6.74
N LEU A 233 6.65 -9.57 -7.28
CA LEU A 233 7.17 -10.38 -8.39
C LEU A 233 6.95 -11.89 -8.20
N ARG A 234 7.21 -12.41 -6.99
CA ARG A 234 7.03 -13.84 -6.68
C ARG A 234 5.59 -14.29 -6.94
N TYR A 235 4.62 -13.53 -6.46
CA TYR A 235 3.19 -13.87 -6.50
C TYR A 235 2.63 -13.70 -7.90
N ILE A 236 3.01 -12.61 -8.58
CA ILE A 236 2.63 -12.37 -9.98
C ILE A 236 3.21 -13.47 -10.89
N ASN A 237 4.46 -13.89 -10.71
CA ASN A 237 5.04 -15.00 -11.47
C ASN A 237 4.30 -16.32 -11.21
N ALA A 238 3.97 -16.61 -9.95
CA ALA A 238 3.24 -17.83 -9.62
C ALA A 238 1.86 -17.87 -10.29
N PHE A 239 1.12 -16.75 -10.26
CA PHE A 239 -0.15 -16.63 -10.95
C PHE A 239 0.01 -16.70 -12.48
N ALA A 240 0.91 -15.92 -13.06
CA ALA A 240 1.15 -15.88 -14.50
C ALA A 240 1.54 -17.27 -15.05
N GLY A 241 2.32 -18.05 -14.30
CA GLY A 241 2.67 -19.43 -14.68
C GLY A 241 1.47 -20.36 -14.71
N LYS A 242 0.59 -20.30 -13.68
CA LYS A 242 -0.65 -21.09 -13.64
C LYS A 242 -1.61 -20.67 -14.76
N LEU A 243 -1.75 -19.36 -14.98
CA LEU A 243 -2.61 -18.81 -16.02
C LEU A 243 -2.10 -19.18 -17.41
N ALA A 244 -0.79 -19.07 -17.67
CA ALA A 244 -0.18 -19.50 -18.92
C ALA A 244 -0.41 -20.99 -19.20
N ALA A 245 -0.29 -21.85 -18.18
CA ALA A 245 -0.56 -23.28 -18.32
C ALA A 245 -2.04 -23.58 -18.65
N ALA A 246 -2.98 -22.85 -18.02
CA ALA A 246 -4.41 -23.05 -18.23
C ALA A 246 -4.92 -22.46 -19.56
N THR A 247 -4.32 -21.36 -20.01
CA THR A 247 -4.74 -20.63 -21.22
C THR A 247 -3.91 -20.95 -22.46
N SER A 248 -2.77 -21.64 -22.32
CA SER A 248 -1.73 -21.78 -23.36
C SER A 248 -1.10 -20.45 -23.82
N ALA A 249 -1.35 -19.35 -23.09
CA ALA A 249 -0.75 -18.06 -23.38
C ALA A 249 0.76 -18.04 -23.06
N ARG A 250 1.53 -17.27 -23.82
CA ARG A 250 2.93 -16.96 -23.47
C ARG A 250 2.98 -15.63 -22.74
N ILE A 251 3.24 -15.69 -21.43
CA ILE A 251 3.25 -14.52 -20.54
C ILE A 251 4.65 -14.36 -19.95
N ARG A 252 5.29 -13.21 -20.20
CA ARG A 252 6.60 -12.84 -19.65
C ARG A 252 6.42 -11.73 -18.61
N ILE A 253 6.77 -11.98 -17.36
CA ILE A 253 6.73 -10.96 -16.30
C ILE A 253 8.13 -10.33 -16.16
N ILE A 254 8.18 -9.00 -16.15
CA ILE A 254 9.42 -8.23 -15.99
C ILE A 254 9.30 -7.33 -14.74
N PRO A 255 10.13 -7.55 -13.70
CA PRO A 255 10.21 -6.62 -12.59
C PRO A 255 10.91 -5.33 -13.02
N VAL A 256 10.37 -4.19 -12.59
CA VAL A 256 10.95 -2.88 -12.84
C VAL A 256 11.50 -2.31 -11.53
N GLU A 257 12.81 -2.05 -11.50
CA GLU A 257 13.43 -1.33 -10.38
C GLU A 257 13.04 0.16 -10.43
N ASN A 258 12.61 0.70 -9.30
CA ASN A 258 12.24 2.10 -9.20
C ASN A 258 13.49 2.97 -9.10
N SER A 259 13.95 3.53 -10.21
CA SER A 259 15.04 4.49 -10.18
C SER A 259 14.55 5.86 -9.74
N PHE A 260 13.30 6.25 -10.04
CA PHE A 260 12.76 7.59 -9.82
C PHE A 260 12.66 8.00 -8.33
N PHE A 261 12.08 7.13 -7.51
CA PHE A 261 12.00 7.24 -6.05
C PHE A 261 13.12 6.48 -5.33
N GLY A 262 13.83 5.59 -6.01
CA GLY A 262 14.95 4.81 -5.47
C GLY A 262 14.58 3.34 -5.24
N LYS A 263 15.59 2.47 -5.32
CA LYS A 263 15.41 0.99 -5.38
C LYS A 263 14.71 0.37 -4.17
N GLU A 264 14.68 1.08 -3.04
CA GLU A 264 13.95 0.68 -1.83
C GLU A 264 12.42 0.79 -2.01
N VAL A 265 11.95 1.54 -3.02
CA VAL A 265 10.54 1.63 -3.39
C VAL A 265 10.24 0.54 -4.41
N THR A 266 9.64 -0.55 -3.95
CA THR A 266 9.50 -1.79 -4.73
C THR A 266 8.07 -2.15 -5.11
N VAL A 267 7.10 -1.31 -4.75
CA VAL A 267 5.67 -1.51 -5.07
C VAL A 267 5.34 -1.15 -6.51
N THR A 268 4.38 -1.87 -7.11
CA THR A 268 3.95 -1.68 -8.50
C THR A 268 3.45 -0.26 -8.78
N GLY A 269 2.55 0.28 -7.96
CA GLY A 269 1.91 1.57 -8.21
C GLY A 269 2.81 2.81 -8.15
N LEU A 270 4.09 2.65 -7.76
CA LEU A 270 5.06 3.77 -7.73
C LEU A 270 6.11 3.69 -8.85
N VAL A 271 6.05 2.64 -9.70
CA VAL A 271 6.89 2.53 -10.90
C VAL A 271 6.48 3.61 -11.91
N THR A 272 7.44 4.37 -12.44
CA THR A 272 7.16 5.44 -13.41
C THR A 272 7.36 4.97 -14.84
N GLY A 273 6.88 5.77 -15.82
CA GLY A 273 7.07 5.44 -17.24
C GLY A 273 8.55 5.41 -17.63
N SER A 274 9.35 6.33 -17.10
CA SER A 274 10.80 6.36 -17.31
C SER A 274 11.51 5.13 -16.72
N ASP A 275 11.04 4.61 -15.58
CA ASP A 275 11.58 3.37 -15.00
C ASP A 275 11.30 2.18 -15.93
N ILE A 276 10.09 2.07 -16.49
CA ILE A 276 9.73 1.02 -17.47
C ILE A 276 10.60 1.12 -18.71
N VAL A 277 10.72 2.32 -19.30
CA VAL A 277 11.54 2.55 -20.50
C VAL A 277 12.99 2.16 -20.23
N SER A 278 13.55 2.55 -19.08
CA SER A 278 14.93 2.20 -18.72
C SER A 278 15.12 0.70 -18.50
N ALA A 279 14.14 0.02 -17.90
CA ALA A 279 14.22 -1.42 -17.62
C ALA A 279 14.11 -2.26 -18.90
N LEU A 280 13.38 -1.79 -19.89
CA LEU A 280 13.15 -2.47 -21.16
C LEU A 280 14.05 -1.95 -22.30
N GLN A 281 14.93 -0.99 -22.01
CA GLN A 281 15.81 -0.42 -23.03
C GLN A 281 16.79 -1.49 -23.55
N GLY A 282 16.70 -1.80 -24.84
CA GLY A 282 17.55 -2.82 -25.47
C GLY A 282 16.96 -4.24 -25.44
N GLU A 283 15.78 -4.43 -24.83
CA GLU A 283 14.99 -5.65 -25.00
C GLU A 283 14.46 -5.71 -26.44
N LEU A 284 15.02 -6.61 -27.23
CA LEU A 284 14.55 -6.87 -28.59
C LEU A 284 13.35 -7.84 -28.52
N ASN A 285 12.31 -7.57 -29.31
CA ASN A 285 11.13 -8.44 -29.52
C ASN A 285 9.98 -8.35 -28.49
N ILE A 286 9.70 -7.16 -27.94
CA ILE A 286 8.42 -6.95 -27.24
C ILE A 286 7.38 -6.53 -28.28
N GLU A 287 6.42 -7.40 -28.59
CA GLU A 287 5.30 -7.05 -29.48
C GLU A 287 4.19 -6.30 -28.73
N LEU A 288 3.84 -6.82 -27.54
CA LEU A 288 2.82 -6.25 -26.66
C LEU A 288 3.33 -6.17 -25.22
N LEU A 289 3.28 -4.97 -24.66
CA LEU A 289 3.55 -4.66 -23.27
C LEU A 289 2.24 -4.31 -22.55
N LEU A 290 1.94 -5.02 -21.46
CA LEU A 290 0.85 -4.72 -20.56
C LEU A 290 1.36 -4.06 -19.28
N VAL A 291 0.69 -2.98 -18.91
CA VAL A 291 0.98 -2.17 -17.73
C VAL A 291 -0.21 -2.23 -16.76
N PRO A 292 0.00 -2.59 -15.49
CA PRO A 292 -1.06 -2.49 -14.48
C PRO A 292 -1.56 -1.05 -14.33
N ASP A 293 -2.86 -0.84 -14.34
CA ASP A 293 -3.47 0.49 -14.21
C ASP A 293 -3.18 1.19 -12.88
N VAL A 294 -2.83 0.44 -11.83
CA VAL A 294 -2.34 0.98 -10.56
C VAL A 294 -1.06 1.83 -10.70
N MET A 295 -0.32 1.72 -11.82
CA MET A 295 0.81 2.61 -12.15
C MET A 295 0.37 3.95 -12.75
N LEU A 296 -0.89 4.05 -13.15
CA LEU A 296 -1.47 5.20 -13.83
C LEU A 296 -2.36 5.99 -12.89
N LYS A 297 -2.39 7.30 -13.09
CA LYS A 297 -3.33 8.17 -12.42
C LYS A 297 -4.73 7.98 -13.00
N GLU A 298 -5.67 7.65 -12.12
CA GLU A 298 -7.08 7.45 -12.45
C GLU A 298 -7.65 8.63 -13.25
N GLY A 299 -8.29 8.33 -14.38
CA GLY A 299 -8.92 9.31 -15.28
C GLY A 299 -7.96 10.15 -16.14
N GLU A 300 -6.65 10.09 -15.91
CA GLU A 300 -5.65 10.85 -16.70
C GLU A 300 -4.77 9.95 -17.57
N GLY A 301 -4.57 8.67 -17.22
CA GLY A 301 -3.74 7.75 -18.00
C GLY A 301 -2.25 8.12 -18.00
N LEU A 302 -1.81 8.85 -16.96
CA LEU A 302 -0.44 9.34 -16.79
C LEU A 302 0.26 8.63 -15.64
N PHE A 303 1.54 8.33 -15.81
CA PHE A 303 2.43 7.91 -14.73
C PHE A 303 2.81 9.10 -13.83
N LEU A 304 3.44 8.83 -12.68
CA LEU A 304 3.88 9.85 -11.72
C LEU A 304 4.94 10.83 -12.27
N ASP A 305 5.62 10.47 -13.34
CA ASP A 305 6.58 11.33 -14.07
C ASP A 305 5.96 12.01 -15.31
N GLU A 306 4.62 12.04 -15.40
CA GLU A 306 3.82 12.66 -16.46
C GLU A 306 3.98 12.00 -17.85
N MET A 307 4.66 10.85 -17.92
CA MET A 307 4.66 10.02 -19.12
C MET A 307 3.28 9.37 -19.31
N ASN A 308 2.88 9.09 -20.56
CA ASN A 308 1.69 8.33 -20.88
C ASN A 308 2.06 7.02 -21.62
N LEU A 309 1.09 6.15 -21.88
CA LEU A 309 1.32 4.87 -22.57
C LEU A 309 1.91 5.08 -23.97
N ASP A 310 1.45 6.10 -24.71
CA ASP A 310 1.98 6.43 -26.04
C ASP A 310 3.47 6.81 -26.00
N GLY A 311 3.91 7.50 -24.94
CA GLY A 311 5.31 7.84 -24.72
C GLY A 311 6.19 6.61 -24.51
N ILE A 312 5.70 5.60 -23.77
CA ILE A 312 6.39 4.32 -23.62
C ILE A 312 6.39 3.56 -24.94
N ALA A 313 5.25 3.50 -25.64
CA ALA A 313 5.13 2.84 -26.94
C ALA A 313 6.11 3.41 -27.96
N ALA A 314 6.23 4.74 -28.02
CA ALA A 314 7.18 5.42 -28.89
C ALA A 314 8.64 5.15 -28.50
N ALA A 315 8.96 5.09 -27.20
CA ALA A 315 10.32 4.85 -26.73
C ALA A 315 10.79 3.40 -26.93
N LEU A 316 9.88 2.43 -26.80
CA LEU A 316 10.19 0.99 -26.90
C LEU A 316 9.87 0.39 -28.28
N GLY A 317 9.09 1.09 -29.10
CA GLY A 317 8.70 0.61 -30.43
C GLY A 317 7.75 -0.59 -30.38
N CYS A 318 6.91 -0.69 -29.35
CA CYS A 318 5.97 -1.79 -29.15
C CYS A 318 4.54 -1.28 -28.86
N ARG A 319 3.53 -2.15 -28.96
CA ARG A 319 2.17 -1.84 -28.51
C ARG A 319 2.16 -1.85 -26.98
N VAL A 320 1.59 -0.82 -26.36
CA VAL A 320 1.48 -0.71 -24.90
C VAL A 320 0.02 -0.52 -24.53
N GLU A 321 -0.48 -1.35 -23.61
CA GLU A 321 -1.84 -1.23 -23.07
C GLU A 321 -1.88 -1.36 -21.56
N SER A 322 -2.91 -0.79 -20.95
CA SER A 322 -3.17 -0.97 -19.52
C SER A 322 -4.22 -2.03 -19.25
N PHE A 323 -4.18 -2.63 -18.07
CA PHE A 323 -5.20 -3.55 -17.58
C PHE A 323 -5.49 -3.31 -16.08
N PRO A 324 -6.71 -3.63 -15.59
CA PRO A 324 -6.99 -3.56 -14.17
C PRO A 324 -6.08 -4.48 -13.37
N ALA A 325 -5.43 -3.97 -12.33
CA ALA A 325 -4.43 -4.69 -11.54
C ALA A 325 -5.00 -5.81 -10.62
N THR A 326 -5.94 -6.61 -11.13
CA THR A 326 -6.54 -7.78 -10.49
C THR A 326 -6.34 -9.03 -11.36
N PRO A 327 -6.45 -10.25 -10.80
CA PRO A 327 -6.38 -11.48 -11.59
C PRO A 327 -7.42 -11.51 -12.73
N GLU A 328 -8.67 -11.15 -12.43
CA GLU A 328 -9.76 -11.13 -13.41
C GLU A 328 -9.51 -10.09 -14.49
N GLY A 329 -9.19 -8.85 -14.11
CA GLY A 329 -8.91 -7.77 -15.07
C GLY A 329 -7.73 -8.07 -15.98
N PHE A 330 -6.71 -8.79 -15.48
CA PHE A 330 -5.63 -9.29 -16.31
C PHE A 330 -6.12 -10.32 -17.32
N TYR A 331 -6.90 -11.32 -16.89
CA TYR A 331 -7.43 -12.34 -17.78
C TYR A 331 -8.38 -11.78 -18.83
N GLU A 332 -9.29 -10.88 -18.45
CA GLU A 332 -10.19 -10.20 -19.38
C GLU A 332 -9.42 -9.44 -20.46
N LYS A 333 -8.33 -8.76 -20.10
CA LYS A 333 -7.45 -8.12 -21.08
C LYS A 333 -6.86 -9.14 -22.05
N LEU A 334 -6.41 -10.30 -21.58
CA LEU A 334 -5.91 -11.35 -22.47
C LEU A 334 -7.00 -11.89 -23.42
N VAL A 335 -8.23 -12.03 -22.93
CA VAL A 335 -9.39 -12.43 -23.75
C VAL A 335 -9.67 -11.38 -24.83
N GLU A 336 -9.69 -10.09 -24.48
CA GLU A 336 -9.87 -8.97 -25.42
C GLU A 336 -8.80 -8.99 -26.53
N ILE A 337 -7.54 -9.28 -26.18
CA ILE A 337 -6.44 -9.36 -27.14
C ILE A 337 -6.58 -10.58 -28.06
N ALA A 338 -7.14 -11.68 -27.57
CA ALA A 338 -7.29 -12.93 -28.33
C ALA A 338 -8.38 -12.87 -29.41
N GLY A 339 -9.38 -11.99 -29.25
CA GLY A 339 -10.48 -11.79 -30.22
C GLY A 339 -11.72 -12.62 -29.92
#